data_AF-A0A1Q5J7B3-F1
#
_entry.id   AF-A0A1Q5J7B3-F1
#
_cell.length_a   1.000
_cell.length_b   1.000
_cell.length_c   1.000
_cell.angle_alpha   90.00
_cell.angle_beta   90.00
_cell.angle_gamma   90.00
#
_symmetry.space_group_name_H-M   'P 1'
#
loop_
_entity.id
_entity.type
_entity.pdbx_description
1 polymer ?
#
loop_
_entity_poly.entity_id
_entity_poly.type
_entity_poly.pdbx_seq_one_letter_code
_entity_poly.pdbx_strand_id
1 'polypeptide(L)'
;MAGRGRLHARGTSLGVLIVILAALTGCAGPYQYDEGTGLHDAMTAEVAGVWENPEGTHVALLRDGTALLENLDGQDFDFEDGWRLSGTGTWQLTDDDGGQVVRLSLTTRTRVEKRSPAPVAAPSAAEPPSTYSWFFNVDRDQRDGLVMFFMYGDPDIGNMYVMTRESG
;
A
#
# COMPACT_ATOMS: atom_id res chain seq x y z
N MET A 1 11.69 -17.71 78.11
CA MET A 1 12.19 -16.62 77.23
C MET A 1 11.08 -16.22 76.29
N ALA A 2 10.90 -14.91 76.11
CA ALA A 2 9.82 -14.25 75.38
C ALA A 2 9.90 -14.48 73.85
N GLY A 3 8.78 -14.27 73.15
CA GLY A 3 8.79 -14.16 71.68
C GLY A 3 7.42 -14.28 71.01
N ARG A 4 6.55 -13.29 71.22
CA ARG A 4 5.32 -13.08 70.45
C ARG A 4 5.70 -12.40 69.12
N GLY A 5 5.28 -12.96 67.99
CA GLY A 5 5.37 -12.31 66.68
C GLY A 5 4.23 -12.76 65.77
N ARG A 6 3.25 -11.86 65.57
CA ARG A 6 2.19 -11.97 64.55
C ARG A 6 2.63 -11.21 63.28
N LEU A 7 1.94 -11.49 62.18
CA LEU A 7 1.92 -10.79 60.86
C LEU A 7 3.03 -11.28 59.92
N HIS A 8 2.82 -11.63 58.65
CA HIS A 8 1.97 -11.02 57.61
C HIS A 8 1.42 -12.13 56.67
N ALA A 9 0.13 -12.17 56.37
CA ALA A 9 -0.57 -11.40 55.32
C ALA A 9 -0.19 -11.81 53.89
N ARG A 10 -1.21 -12.30 53.16
CA ARG A 10 -1.27 -12.58 51.72
C ARG A 10 -0.57 -11.50 50.88
N GLY A 11 0.21 -11.95 49.89
CA GLY A 11 0.59 -11.15 48.74
C GLY A 11 0.67 -12.07 47.52
N THR A 12 -0.41 -12.15 46.76
CA THR A 12 -0.43 -12.64 45.38
C THR A 12 0.53 -11.77 44.56
N SER A 13 1.67 -12.32 44.14
CA SER A 13 2.57 -11.65 43.22
C SER A 13 1.91 -11.58 41.84
N LEU A 14 1.53 -10.36 41.45
CA LEU A 14 1.10 -10.01 40.10
C LEU A 14 2.15 -10.44 39.08
N GLY A 15 1.69 -11.12 38.03
CA GLY A 15 2.41 -11.22 36.78
C GLY A 15 2.49 -9.85 36.11
N VAL A 16 3.70 -9.48 35.69
CA VAL A 16 3.91 -8.49 34.64
C VAL A 16 4.98 -9.09 33.73
N LEU A 17 4.52 -9.89 32.77
CA LEU A 17 5.34 -10.33 31.65
C LEU A 17 5.34 -9.16 30.65
N ILE A 18 6.32 -8.27 30.74
CA ILE A 18 6.54 -7.28 29.67
C ILE A 18 7.22 -8.03 28.53
N VAL A 19 6.42 -8.47 27.56
CA VAL A 19 6.93 -8.86 26.24
C VAL A 19 7.21 -7.56 25.49
N ILE A 20 8.45 -7.07 25.57
CA ILE A 20 8.93 -6.04 24.66
C ILE A 20 9.17 -6.76 23.32
N LEU A 21 8.15 -6.80 22.48
CA LEU A 21 8.30 -7.18 21.08
C LEU A 21 8.84 -5.97 20.32
N ALA A 22 10.16 -5.75 20.40
CA ALA A 22 10.84 -4.86 19.48
C ALA A 22 10.97 -5.58 18.14
N ALA A 23 9.95 -5.43 17.28
CA ALA A 23 10.07 -5.79 15.87
C ALA A 23 10.97 -4.76 15.20
N LEU A 24 12.27 -5.01 15.20
CA LEU A 24 13.21 -4.42 14.25
C LEU A 24 13.00 -5.13 12.91
N THR A 25 12.02 -4.68 12.12
CA THR A 25 11.91 -4.96 10.69
C THR A 25 12.35 -3.67 10.01
N GLY A 26 13.65 -3.50 9.71
CA GLY A 26 14.23 -3.88 8.43
C GLY A 26 14.24 -2.64 7.53
N CYS A 27 15.40 -1.98 7.36
CA CYS A 27 15.53 -0.71 6.62
C CYS A 27 15.39 -0.85 5.09
N ALA A 28 14.81 -1.94 4.61
CA ALA A 28 14.28 -2.02 3.27
C ALA A 28 13.21 -3.11 3.23
N GLY A 29 12.03 -2.81 2.68
CA GLY A 29 11.04 -3.84 2.36
C GLY A 29 11.62 -4.81 1.31
N PRO A 30 11.18 -6.08 1.26
CA PRO A 30 11.78 -7.08 0.38
C PRO A 30 11.74 -6.69 -1.11
N TYR A 31 10.82 -5.81 -1.53
CA TYR A 31 10.64 -5.41 -2.94
C TYR A 31 11.30 -4.09 -3.31
N GLN A 32 12.00 -3.43 -2.39
CA GLN A 32 12.43 -2.04 -2.54
C GLN A 32 13.48 -1.82 -3.65
N TYR A 33 14.15 -2.89 -4.07
CA TYR A 33 15.17 -2.89 -5.13
C TYR A 33 15.03 -4.06 -6.10
N ASP A 34 13.94 -4.82 -5.99
CA ASP A 34 13.69 -5.97 -6.86
C ASP A 34 12.85 -5.51 -8.06
N GLU A 35 13.11 -6.10 -9.24
CA GLU A 35 12.43 -5.76 -10.51
C GLU A 35 10.97 -6.27 -10.57
N GLY A 36 10.42 -6.75 -9.45
CA GLY A 36 9.06 -7.26 -9.32
C GLY A 36 8.93 -8.21 -8.13
N THR A 37 7.83 -8.96 -8.09
CA THR A 37 7.52 -9.91 -6.99
C THR A 37 7.91 -11.35 -7.33
N GLY A 38 8.32 -11.62 -8.58
CA GLY A 38 8.50 -12.97 -9.12
C GLY A 38 7.20 -13.75 -9.32
N LEU A 39 6.02 -13.11 -9.15
CA LEU A 39 4.73 -13.74 -9.43
C LEU A 39 4.49 -13.81 -10.94
N HIS A 40 4.21 -14.99 -11.50
CA HIS A 40 3.92 -15.16 -12.94
C HIS A 40 2.59 -15.87 -13.22
N ASP A 41 1.78 -16.15 -12.20
CA ASP A 41 0.57 -16.97 -12.33
C ASP A 41 -0.74 -16.18 -12.17
N ALA A 42 -0.68 -14.86 -11.95
CA ALA A 42 -1.86 -14.04 -11.89
C ALA A 42 -2.56 -14.00 -13.25
N MET A 43 -3.87 -14.19 -13.24
CA MET A 43 -4.69 -14.09 -14.44
C MET A 43 -5.30 -12.69 -14.56
N THR A 44 -5.47 -12.21 -15.80
CA THR A 44 -6.20 -10.95 -16.08
C THR A 44 -7.59 -10.93 -15.43
N ALA A 45 -8.27 -12.08 -15.37
CA ALA A 45 -9.57 -12.19 -14.72
C ALA A 45 -9.50 -12.06 -13.18
N GLU A 46 -8.39 -12.44 -12.56
CA GLU A 46 -8.15 -12.22 -11.14
C GLU A 46 -7.86 -10.75 -10.85
N VAL A 47 -7.07 -10.09 -11.70
CA VAL A 47 -6.75 -8.66 -11.60
C VAL A 47 -8.00 -7.79 -11.84
N ALA A 48 -8.83 -8.13 -12.81
CA ALA A 48 -10.04 -7.38 -13.12
C ALA A 48 -11.01 -7.36 -11.92
N GLY A 49 -11.41 -6.16 -11.48
CA GLY A 49 -12.23 -5.98 -10.29
C GLY A 49 -12.12 -4.56 -9.74
N VAL A 50 -12.74 -4.33 -8.59
CA VAL A 50 -12.61 -3.09 -7.83
C VAL A 50 -11.57 -3.27 -6.73
N TRP A 51 -10.66 -2.31 -6.66
CA TRP A 51 -9.56 -2.26 -5.71
C TRP A 51 -9.68 -0.98 -4.90
N GLU A 52 -9.42 -1.07 -3.61
CA GLU A 52 -9.49 0.05 -2.69
C GLU A 52 -8.23 0.17 -1.83
N ASN A 53 -7.94 1.38 -1.37
CA ASN A 53 -6.99 1.62 -0.29
C ASN A 53 -7.71 2.22 0.93
N PRO A 54 -7.18 2.05 2.15
CA PRO A 54 -7.79 2.61 3.37
C PRO A 54 -7.93 4.13 3.39
N GLU A 55 -7.28 4.84 2.48
CA GLU A 55 -7.28 6.30 2.38
C GLU A 55 -8.26 6.82 1.32
N GLY A 56 -9.16 5.95 0.84
CA GLY A 56 -10.29 6.30 -0.02
C GLY A 56 -10.00 6.31 -1.52
N THR A 57 -8.90 5.70 -1.95
CA THR A 57 -8.65 5.42 -3.37
C THR A 57 -9.50 4.26 -3.83
N HIS A 58 -10.08 4.39 -5.03
CA HIS A 58 -10.78 3.30 -5.69
C HIS A 58 -10.30 3.18 -7.13
N VAL A 59 -10.02 1.95 -7.57
CA VAL A 59 -9.63 1.64 -8.94
C VAL A 59 -10.46 0.46 -9.43
N ALA A 60 -11.29 0.70 -10.44
CA ALA A 60 -12.02 -0.36 -11.13
C ALA A 60 -11.27 -0.74 -12.41
N LEU A 61 -10.78 -1.97 -12.47
CA LEU A 61 -10.11 -2.57 -13.62
C LEU A 61 -11.12 -3.45 -14.37
N LEU A 62 -11.66 -2.96 -15.48
CA LEU A 62 -12.67 -3.65 -16.27
C LEU A 62 -12.02 -4.72 -17.17
N ARG A 63 -12.73 -5.82 -17.42
CA ARG A 63 -12.20 -6.96 -18.20
C ARG A 63 -11.84 -6.63 -19.65
N ASP A 64 -12.34 -5.52 -20.18
CA ASP A 64 -12.04 -5.04 -21.53
C ASP A 64 -10.75 -4.20 -21.61
N GLY A 65 -10.04 -4.03 -20.49
CA GLY A 65 -8.83 -3.22 -20.39
C GLY A 65 -9.09 -1.75 -20.08
N THR A 66 -10.34 -1.35 -19.84
CA THR A 66 -10.67 0.02 -19.37
C THR A 66 -10.51 0.13 -17.86
N ALA A 67 -10.11 1.31 -17.38
CA ALA A 67 -10.01 1.60 -15.96
C ALA A 67 -10.81 2.85 -15.55
N LEU A 68 -11.39 2.81 -14.35
CA LEU A 68 -11.94 3.97 -13.66
C LEU A 68 -11.13 4.19 -12.39
N LEU A 69 -10.73 5.44 -12.14
CA LEU A 69 -9.87 5.80 -11.03
C LEU A 69 -10.53 6.90 -10.21
N GLU A 70 -10.47 6.76 -8.89
CA GLU A 70 -10.87 7.78 -7.94
C GLU A 70 -9.77 7.97 -6.91
N ASN A 71 -9.29 9.20 -6.80
CA ASN A 71 -8.36 9.63 -5.76
C ASN A 71 -7.02 8.86 -5.74
N LEU A 72 -6.52 8.40 -6.88
CA LEU A 72 -5.24 7.69 -6.92
C LEU A 72 -4.06 8.69 -6.80
N ASP A 73 -3.22 8.49 -5.79
CA ASP A 73 -2.03 9.29 -5.52
C ASP A 73 -0.92 9.05 -6.56
N GLY A 74 0.07 9.96 -6.63
CA GLY A 74 1.28 9.77 -7.42
C GLY A 74 2.09 8.56 -6.95
N GLN A 75 2.82 7.95 -7.88
CA GLN A 75 3.76 6.85 -7.60
C GLN A 75 5.17 7.41 -7.36
N ASP A 76 6.02 6.66 -6.65
CA ASP A 76 7.39 7.05 -6.33
C ASP A 76 7.42 8.46 -5.70
N PHE A 77 8.35 9.32 -6.11
CA PHE A 77 8.49 10.69 -5.61
C PHE A 77 7.34 11.64 -6.00
N ASP A 78 6.47 11.25 -6.93
CA ASP A 78 5.32 12.09 -7.29
C ASP A 78 4.25 12.06 -6.19
N PHE A 79 4.33 11.11 -5.25
CA PHE A 79 3.47 11.08 -4.08
C PHE A 79 3.62 12.35 -3.23
N GLU A 80 4.84 12.89 -3.11
CA GLU A 80 5.17 14.10 -2.35
C GLU A 80 4.53 15.37 -2.92
N ASP A 81 4.17 15.38 -4.21
CA ASP A 81 3.42 16.48 -4.81
C ASP A 81 2.00 16.59 -4.25
N GLY A 82 1.51 15.52 -3.60
CA GLY A 82 0.29 15.54 -2.81
C GLY A 82 -0.98 15.78 -3.63
N TRP A 83 -0.96 15.49 -4.92
CA TRP A 83 -2.17 15.43 -5.74
C TRP A 83 -2.77 14.03 -5.75
N ARG A 84 -4.07 13.95 -5.99
CA ARG A 84 -4.82 12.71 -6.22
C ARG A 84 -5.63 12.86 -7.50
N LEU A 85 -5.55 11.89 -8.39
CA LEU A 85 -6.21 11.94 -9.70
C LEU A 85 -7.43 11.03 -9.75
N SER A 86 -8.47 11.52 -10.40
CA SER A 86 -9.62 10.71 -10.80
C SER A 86 -9.88 10.85 -12.29
N GLY A 87 -10.43 9.80 -12.90
CA GLY A 87 -10.77 9.81 -14.32
C GLY A 87 -10.85 8.42 -14.92
N THR A 88 -10.66 8.36 -16.23
CA THR A 88 -10.73 7.11 -17.00
C THR A 88 -9.41 6.81 -17.67
N GLY A 89 -9.14 5.52 -17.85
CA GLY A 89 -7.87 5.03 -18.30
C GLY A 89 -7.96 3.68 -18.98
N THR A 90 -6.79 3.12 -19.21
CA THR A 90 -6.62 1.75 -19.68
C THR A 90 -5.68 1.00 -18.75
N TRP A 91 -5.82 -0.30 -18.68
CA TRP A 91 -4.90 -1.15 -17.93
C TRP A 91 -4.59 -2.45 -18.65
N GLN A 92 -3.43 -3.02 -18.34
CA GLN A 92 -3.00 -4.32 -18.81
C GLN A 92 -2.18 -5.03 -17.73
N LEU A 93 -2.30 -6.36 -17.66
CA LEU A 93 -1.35 -7.20 -16.93
C LEU A 93 -0.22 -7.56 -17.88
N THR A 94 1.02 -7.22 -17.51
CA THR A 94 2.23 -7.59 -18.25
C THR A 94 3.08 -8.53 -17.42
N ASP A 95 3.92 -9.30 -18.08
CA ASP A 95 4.79 -10.33 -17.49
C ASP A 95 6.19 -10.17 -18.07
N ASP A 96 7.20 -10.04 -17.21
CA ASP A 96 8.62 -9.99 -17.56
C ASP A 96 9.44 -10.83 -16.58
N ASP A 97 10.77 -10.84 -16.71
CA ASP A 97 11.64 -11.68 -15.89
C ASP A 97 11.56 -11.37 -14.38
N GLY A 98 11.14 -10.17 -13.99
CA GLY A 98 10.96 -9.74 -12.59
C GLY A 98 9.61 -10.12 -12.00
N GLY A 99 8.64 -10.48 -12.84
CA GLY A 99 7.29 -10.88 -12.46
C GLY A 99 6.21 -10.11 -13.21
N GLN A 100 4.98 -10.37 -12.80
CA GLN A 100 3.81 -9.71 -13.36
C GLN A 100 3.57 -8.35 -12.71
N VAL A 101 3.14 -7.40 -13.53
CA VAL A 101 2.77 -6.05 -13.10
C VAL A 101 1.52 -5.56 -13.83
N VAL A 102 0.70 -4.77 -13.13
CA VAL A 102 -0.43 -4.06 -13.73
C VAL A 102 0.02 -2.68 -14.16
N ARG A 103 0.02 -2.45 -15.48
CA ARG A 103 0.27 -1.13 -16.07
C ARG A 103 -1.07 -0.41 -16.19
N LEU A 104 -1.24 0.67 -15.44
CA LEU A 104 -2.45 1.49 -15.44
C LEU A 104 -2.11 2.87 -16.01
N SER A 105 -2.87 3.34 -16.98
CA SER A 105 -2.68 4.67 -17.58
C SER A 105 -3.95 5.49 -17.50
N LEU A 106 -3.89 6.66 -16.86
CA LEU A 106 -4.92 7.69 -16.92
C LEU A 106 -4.86 8.39 -18.28
N THR A 107 -5.94 8.29 -19.04
CA THR A 107 -6.08 8.89 -20.37
C THR A 107 -6.93 10.16 -20.34
N THR A 108 -7.95 10.21 -19.48
CA THR A 108 -8.84 11.36 -19.32
C THR A 108 -8.99 11.67 -17.85
N ARG A 109 -8.34 12.73 -17.39
CA ARG A 109 -8.51 13.25 -16.04
C ARG A 109 -9.83 14.00 -15.90
N THR A 110 -10.62 13.65 -14.89
CA THR A 110 -11.89 14.31 -14.57
C THR A 110 -11.83 15.12 -13.28
N ARG A 111 -10.96 14.75 -12.34
CA ARG A 111 -10.81 15.45 -11.06
C ARG A 111 -9.35 15.44 -10.60
N VAL A 112 -9.00 16.49 -9.87
CA VAL A 112 -7.78 16.61 -9.10
C VAL A 112 -8.19 16.95 -7.67
N GLU A 113 -7.68 16.20 -6.71
CA GLU A 113 -7.81 16.52 -5.29
C GLU A 113 -6.42 16.74 -4.69
N LYS A 114 -6.38 17.42 -3.54
CA LYS A 114 -5.17 17.47 -2.71
C LYS A 114 -5.25 16.39 -1.65
N ARG A 115 -4.17 15.66 -1.46
CA ARG A 115 -4.02 14.68 -0.40
C ARG A 115 -4.13 15.37 0.97
N SER A 116 -4.86 14.73 1.88
CA SER A 116 -5.01 15.16 3.26
C SER A 116 -4.84 13.96 4.19
N PRO A 117 -3.92 14.02 5.18
CA PRO A 117 -2.98 15.11 5.40
C PRO A 117 -1.99 15.25 4.23
N ALA A 118 -1.53 16.47 3.97
CA ALA A 118 -0.53 16.70 2.95
C ALA A 118 0.79 15.98 3.33
N PRO A 119 1.54 15.43 2.36
CA PRO A 119 2.91 14.99 2.58
C PRO A 119 3.76 16.12 3.18
N VAL A 120 4.86 15.77 3.87
CA VAL A 120 5.72 16.74 4.55
C VAL A 120 6.40 17.67 3.52
N ALA A 121 5.76 18.81 3.28
CA ALA A 121 6.23 20.05 2.66
C ALA A 121 7.18 19.94 1.45
N ALA A 122 6.64 19.81 0.24
CA ALA A 122 7.29 20.33 -0.96
C ALA A 122 6.94 21.83 -1.15
N PRO A 123 7.92 22.74 -1.34
CA PRO A 123 7.70 24.19 -1.41
C PRO A 123 6.97 24.66 -2.68
N SER A 124 6.68 23.77 -3.63
CA SER A 124 5.67 23.97 -4.67
C SER A 124 5.19 22.60 -5.13
N ALA A 125 3.94 22.24 -4.86
CA ALA A 125 3.32 21.09 -5.51
C ALA A 125 3.36 21.32 -7.02
N ALA A 126 3.97 20.38 -7.77
CA ALA A 126 3.94 20.44 -9.23
C ALA A 126 2.49 20.51 -9.72
N GLU A 127 2.27 21.12 -10.89
CA GLU A 127 0.95 21.07 -11.50
C GLU A 127 0.58 19.61 -11.79
N PRO A 128 -0.56 19.11 -11.28
CA PRO A 128 -0.91 17.72 -11.47
C PRO A 128 -1.05 17.41 -12.97
N PRO A 129 -0.62 16.23 -13.44
CA PRO A 129 -0.60 15.93 -14.86
C PRO A 129 -1.99 15.57 -15.39
N SER A 130 -2.25 15.86 -16.68
CA SER A 130 -3.51 15.50 -17.35
C SER A 130 -3.59 14.02 -17.74
N THR A 131 -2.45 13.35 -17.83
CA THR A 131 -2.27 11.91 -18.09
C THR A 131 -1.16 11.40 -17.19
N TYR A 132 -1.27 10.18 -16.68
CA TYR A 132 -0.27 9.61 -15.77
C TYR A 132 -0.30 8.09 -15.89
N SER A 133 0.79 7.40 -15.55
CA SER A 133 0.83 5.94 -15.54
C SER A 133 1.37 5.43 -14.21
N TRP A 134 0.77 4.34 -13.73
CA TRP A 134 1.20 3.60 -12.56
C TRP A 134 1.62 2.19 -12.97
N PHE A 135 2.59 1.65 -12.25
CA PHE A 135 3.00 0.27 -12.30
C PHE A 135 2.71 -0.35 -10.93
N PHE A 136 1.66 -1.16 -10.84
CA PHE A 136 1.39 -1.92 -9.64
C PHE A 136 2.07 -3.29 -9.74
N ASN A 137 2.90 -3.60 -8.76
CA ASN A 137 3.30 -4.96 -8.49
C ASN A 137 2.07 -5.78 -8.09
N VAL A 138 2.04 -7.05 -8.49
CA VAL A 138 1.05 -8.02 -8.01
C VAL A 138 1.73 -9.11 -7.20
N ASP A 139 1.10 -9.50 -6.09
CA ASP A 139 1.60 -10.58 -5.24
C ASP A 139 0.44 -11.37 -4.62
N ARG A 140 0.76 -12.42 -3.88
CA ARG A 140 -0.17 -13.23 -3.08
C ARG A 140 -0.04 -12.86 -1.61
N ASP A 141 -1.16 -12.64 -0.95
CA ASP A 141 -1.20 -12.50 0.50
C ASP A 141 -1.09 -13.87 1.21
N GLN A 142 -1.14 -13.87 2.54
CA GLN A 142 -1.04 -15.11 3.35
C GLN A 142 -2.17 -16.12 3.11
N ARG A 143 -3.24 -15.72 2.44
CA ARG A 143 -4.40 -16.54 2.08
C ARG A 143 -4.43 -16.84 0.58
N ASP A 144 -3.34 -16.59 -0.13
CA ASP A 144 -3.23 -16.73 -1.59
C ASP A 144 -4.14 -15.77 -2.39
N GLY A 145 -4.63 -14.70 -1.72
CA GLY A 145 -5.39 -13.63 -2.33
C GLY A 145 -4.48 -12.68 -3.09
N LEU A 146 -4.89 -12.27 -4.29
CA LEU A 146 -4.13 -11.30 -5.07
C LEU A 146 -4.16 -9.92 -4.40
N VAL A 147 -2.98 -9.31 -4.24
CA VAL A 147 -2.81 -7.92 -3.79
C VAL A 147 -2.11 -7.11 -4.86
N MET A 148 -2.40 -5.80 -4.91
CA MET A 148 -1.74 -4.85 -5.79
C MET A 148 -1.04 -3.78 -4.95
N PHE A 149 0.17 -3.39 -5.31
CA PHE A 149 0.84 -2.28 -4.63
C PHE A 149 1.88 -1.58 -5.51
N PHE A 150 2.25 -0.37 -5.13
CA PHE A 150 3.46 0.29 -5.62
C PHE A 150 4.24 0.94 -4.46
N MET A 151 5.51 1.24 -4.68
CA MET A 151 6.33 2.00 -3.73
C MET A 151 6.12 3.50 -3.90
N TYR A 152 6.19 4.27 -2.82
CA TYR A 152 6.09 5.72 -2.89
C TYR A 152 7.07 6.44 -1.98
N GLY A 153 7.41 7.65 -2.39
CA GLY A 153 8.42 8.50 -1.80
C GLY A 153 9.83 7.95 -1.87
N ASP A 154 10.66 8.31 -0.90
CA ASP A 154 12.04 7.83 -0.82
C ASP A 154 12.06 6.29 -0.76
N PRO A 155 12.64 5.62 -1.77
CA PRO A 155 12.68 4.16 -1.80
C PRO A 155 13.35 3.64 -0.53
N ASP A 156 14.36 4.30 0.05
CA ASP A 156 15.05 3.86 1.27
C ASP A 156 14.12 3.69 2.50
N ILE A 157 12.95 4.32 2.49
CA ILE A 157 11.95 4.20 3.56
C ILE A 157 11.08 2.95 3.39
N GLY A 158 10.91 2.48 2.14
CA GLY A 158 10.12 1.28 1.84
C GLY A 158 8.61 1.46 2.03
N ASN A 159 8.07 2.66 1.82
CA ASN A 159 6.62 2.87 1.92
C ASN A 159 5.89 2.21 0.76
N MET A 160 4.83 1.47 1.06
CA MET A 160 4.00 0.77 0.08
C MET A 160 2.59 1.31 0.05
N TYR A 161 2.10 1.60 -1.16
CA TYR A 161 0.72 1.91 -1.45
C TYR A 161 -0.04 0.63 -1.75
N VAL A 162 -0.65 0.03 -0.74
CA VAL A 162 -1.33 -1.26 -0.89
C VAL A 162 -2.80 -1.07 -1.27
N MET A 163 -3.22 -1.76 -2.33
CA MET A 163 -4.58 -1.86 -2.80
C MET A 163 -5.10 -3.28 -2.53
N THR A 164 -6.24 -3.37 -1.86
CA THR A 164 -6.94 -4.63 -1.60
C THR A 164 -8.21 -4.70 -2.43
N ARG A 165 -8.69 -5.91 -2.71
CA ARG A 165 -9.95 -6.08 -3.42
C ARG A 165 -11.11 -5.59 -2.56
N GLU A 166 -12.02 -4.82 -3.14
CA GLU A 166 -13.24 -4.41 -2.46
C GLU A 166 -14.02 -5.66 -2.05
N SER A 167 -14.42 -5.70 -0.78
CA SER A 167 -15.25 -6.78 -0.25
C SER A 167 -16.67 -6.60 -0.76
N GLY A 168 -17.13 -7.51 -1.64
CA GLY A 168 -18.52 -7.53 -2.11
C GLY A 168 -19.54 -7.86 -1.03
#